data_AF-A0A445AMP8-F1
#
_entry.id   AF-A0A445AMP8-F1
#
_cell.length_a   1.000
_cell.length_b   1.000
_cell.length_c   1.000
_cell.angle_alpha   90.00
_cell.angle_beta   90.00
_cell.angle_gamma   90.00
#
_symmetry.space_group_name_H-M   'P 1'
#
loop_
_entity.id
_entity.type
_entity.pdbx_description
1 polymer ?
#
loop_
_entity_poly.entity_id
_entity_poly.type
_entity_poly.pdbx_seq_one_letter_code
_entity_poly.pdbx_strand_id
1 'polypeptide(L)'
;MDMQNQTPTPATEEDNYASLSNLLQEFTTIPNIDKAWLLNSHSTTLQGMFSINQPDLVANNTKKLMLSCQIFKESESSVNFLWAPFPIEISGVSLIVPSPYGSKLLVIWNPKDDESPCRFEIWSQSRMEKDFHIPQSLHGSIYNDRWFEGVSWNLDETFVAYVAEEPSLSKPEFRDVGYKKGGGCAPADKNCGTWKGQGNLEEDWGETYAGRRRPALFVINISSGEVQAVKGIDRSLSVGQVVWAPFHDGSEQYVVFVGWSGEKRKLGMKNCSNRPCALYAVRAPHHDSKSNEQEINSTQEWYILNLTRTISSAFFPRFSPNGKFLVFLSAKSAVDSGLHNATNSLHRIDWPTHGKLHQSAKLYDIIPVVTSTEEGCFPRLYCTTIHNNPWLPDNSTMIISSIWHSSEVLLSVNVLSGEVAHISPAFPSFSWNLLTLDGNNIIAICSSPVDVPQIKYGTFTEKSKKSIPWSWSDISSPMFRCSDKVRSSLFSLKCSILKIPVKEACQGIAKGASNPFEAIFVSSKSKKNDPLIVILHGGPHDVSLSCFSKSWAFLSSVGYSLLIVNYRHQTSLRPQPLSTLFATLHSWLAQLTSLIGAI
;
A
#
# COMPACT_ATOMS: atom_id res chain seq x y z
N MET A 1 32.69 4.68 50.88
CA MET A 1 33.47 4.70 49.63
C MET A 1 32.55 5.29 48.59
N ASP A 2 32.73 6.59 48.35
CA ASP A 2 31.88 7.42 47.52
C ASP A 2 31.88 6.94 46.07
N MET A 3 30.69 6.61 45.55
CA MET A 3 30.49 6.58 44.11
C MET A 3 30.49 8.03 43.62
N GLN A 4 31.64 8.49 43.12
CA GLN A 4 31.72 9.72 42.35
C GLN A 4 30.80 9.57 41.12
N ASN A 5 29.67 10.28 41.12
CA ASN A 5 29.02 10.72 39.90
C ASN A 5 29.98 11.67 39.18
N GLN A 6 30.91 11.11 38.40
CA GLN A 6 31.65 11.89 37.41
C GLN A 6 30.67 12.20 36.29
N THR A 7 30.21 13.45 36.25
CA THR A 7 29.65 14.02 35.02
C THR A 7 30.70 13.83 33.91
N PRO A 8 30.34 13.22 32.77
CA PRO A 8 31.29 13.01 31.69
C PRO A 8 31.90 14.35 31.27
N THR A 9 33.20 14.36 30.99
CA THR A 9 33.89 15.56 30.52
C THR A 9 33.36 15.96 29.13
N PRO A 10 33.41 17.24 28.72
CA PRO A 10 32.88 17.68 27.43
C PRO A 10 33.44 16.88 26.24
N ALA A 11 34.73 16.52 26.30
CA ALA A 11 35.37 15.68 25.28
C ALA A 11 34.82 14.23 25.23
N THR A 12 34.45 13.64 26.37
CA THR A 12 33.83 12.29 26.39
C THR A 12 32.36 12.31 25.98
N GLU A 13 31.66 13.43 26.17
CA GLU A 13 30.31 13.63 25.61
C GLU A 13 30.34 13.80 24.09
N GLU A 14 31.26 14.61 23.56
CA GLU A 14 31.44 14.79 22.12
C GLU A 14 31.79 13.48 21.40
N ASP A 15 32.72 12.69 21.94
CA ASP A 15 33.08 11.37 21.39
C ASP A 15 31.88 10.40 21.41
N ASN A 16 31.04 10.47 22.45
CA ASN A 16 29.82 9.67 22.53
C ASN A 16 28.80 10.11 21.47
N TYR A 17 28.57 11.41 21.29
CA TYR A 17 27.69 11.91 20.23
C TYR A 17 28.18 11.53 18.84
N ALA A 18 29.49 11.60 18.59
CA ALA A 18 30.08 11.16 17.32
C ALA A 18 29.83 9.66 17.07
N SER A 19 30.03 8.81 18.10
CA SER A 19 29.78 7.37 18.01
C SER A 19 28.30 7.04 17.74
N LEU A 20 27.38 7.71 18.44
CA LEU A 20 25.94 7.56 18.26
C LEU A 20 25.49 8.04 16.88
N SER A 21 26.00 9.17 16.42
CA SER A 21 25.72 9.73 15.09
C SER A 21 26.17 8.77 13.99
N ASN A 22 27.38 8.23 14.09
CA ASN A 22 27.89 7.24 13.12
C ASN A 22 27.03 5.97 13.11
N LEU A 23 26.61 5.46 14.28
CA LEU A 23 25.73 4.30 14.36
C LEU A 23 24.35 4.58 13.75
N LEU A 24 23.77 5.77 13.99
CA LEU A 24 22.51 6.19 13.40
C LEU A 24 22.60 6.26 11.87
N GLN A 25 23.71 6.76 11.33
CA GLN A 25 23.97 6.76 9.89
C GLN A 25 24.00 5.32 9.34
N GLU A 26 24.71 4.40 10.00
CA GLU A 26 24.77 2.98 9.61
C GLU A 26 23.38 2.31 9.57
N PHE A 27 22.49 2.61 10.52
CA PHE A 27 21.10 2.14 10.47
C PHE A 27 20.29 2.79 9.35
N THR A 28 20.54 4.08 9.09
CA THR A 28 19.78 4.85 8.11
C THR A 28 20.03 4.37 6.68
N THR A 29 21.26 3.93 6.38
CA THR A 29 21.66 3.42 5.06
C THR A 29 20.99 2.11 4.67
N ILE A 30 20.45 1.34 5.63
CA ILE A 30 19.73 0.09 5.34
C ILE A 30 18.52 0.42 4.45
N PRO A 31 18.39 -0.14 3.24
CA PRO A 31 17.28 0.21 2.35
C PRO A 31 15.99 -0.53 2.70
N ASN A 32 14.86 -0.07 2.15
CA ASN A 32 13.58 -0.75 2.17
C ASN A 32 13.17 -1.15 0.75
N ILE A 33 12.58 -2.33 0.56
CA ILE A 33 11.96 -2.72 -0.71
C ILE A 33 10.55 -2.15 -0.75
N ASP A 34 10.22 -1.43 -1.82
CA ASP A 34 8.90 -0.87 -2.06
C ASP A 34 8.05 -1.78 -2.95
N LYS A 35 8.61 -2.18 -4.10
CA LYS A 35 7.93 -3.03 -5.09
C LYS A 35 8.93 -4.00 -5.71
N ALA A 36 8.45 -5.17 -6.12
CA ALA A 36 9.22 -6.14 -6.88
C ALA A 36 8.38 -6.66 -8.06
N TRP A 37 9.05 -6.90 -9.19
CA TRP A 37 8.44 -7.45 -10.39
C TRP A 37 9.29 -8.60 -10.91
N LEU A 38 8.62 -9.63 -11.42
CA LEU A 38 9.27 -10.72 -12.13
C LEU A 38 8.85 -10.64 -13.59
N LEU A 39 9.84 -10.64 -14.47
CA LEU A 39 9.68 -10.52 -15.91
C LEU A 39 10.17 -11.82 -16.54
N ASN A 40 9.32 -12.44 -17.36
CA ASN A 40 9.72 -13.59 -18.15
C ASN A 40 10.70 -13.13 -19.23
N SER A 41 11.92 -13.66 -19.20
CA SER A 41 12.79 -13.54 -20.37
C SER A 41 12.38 -14.60 -21.40
N HIS A 42 12.75 -14.42 -22.67
CA HIS A 42 12.57 -15.45 -23.71
C HIS A 42 13.37 -16.74 -23.45
N SER A 43 14.12 -16.82 -22.34
CA SER A 43 14.87 -17.98 -21.89
C SER A 43 14.21 -18.62 -20.67
N THR A 44 14.68 -19.80 -20.26
CA THR A 44 14.25 -20.48 -19.02
C THR A 44 14.60 -19.72 -17.73
N THR A 45 15.19 -18.53 -17.83
CA THR A 45 15.58 -17.69 -16.68
C THR A 45 14.58 -16.57 -16.45
N LEU A 46 14.22 -16.35 -15.18
CA LEU A 46 13.32 -15.28 -14.77
C LEU A 46 14.14 -14.06 -14.35
N GLN A 47 13.75 -12.86 -14.77
CA GLN A 47 14.41 -11.63 -14.37
C GLN A 47 13.61 -10.94 -13.26
N GLY A 48 14.26 -10.69 -12.13
CA GLY A 48 13.68 -9.91 -11.04
C GLY A 48 14.10 -8.45 -11.13
N MET A 49 13.18 -7.55 -10.80
CA MET A 49 13.43 -6.11 -10.71
C MET A 49 12.83 -5.59 -9.40
N PHE A 50 13.66 -4.92 -8.58
CA PHE A 50 13.31 -4.49 -7.22
C PHE A 50 13.46 -2.98 -7.10
N SER A 51 12.37 -2.30 -6.77
CA SER A 51 12.35 -0.88 -6.43
C SER A 51 12.67 -0.70 -4.95
N ILE A 52 13.65 0.13 -4.67
CA ILE A 52 14.31 0.25 -3.37
C ILE A 52 14.29 1.71 -2.95
N ASN A 53 13.90 1.97 -1.71
CA ASN A 53 13.93 3.29 -1.11
C ASN A 53 15.06 3.35 -0.06
N GLN A 54 15.97 4.31 -0.23
CA GLN A 54 17.07 4.56 0.70
C GLN A 54 17.02 6.03 1.17
N PRO A 55 16.92 6.29 2.48
CA PRO A 55 17.00 7.67 2.98
C PRO A 55 18.35 8.31 2.68
N ASP A 56 18.34 9.56 2.23
CA ASP A 56 19.52 10.40 2.10
C ASP A 56 19.37 11.58 3.08
N LEU A 57 20.09 11.48 4.19
CA LEU A 57 20.06 12.50 5.25
C LEU A 57 20.67 13.83 4.80
N VAL A 58 21.66 13.79 3.89
CA VAL A 58 22.37 15.00 3.43
C VAL A 58 21.49 15.79 2.48
N ALA A 59 20.84 15.09 1.54
CA ALA A 59 19.92 15.71 0.60
C ALA A 59 18.50 15.96 1.19
N ASN A 60 18.26 15.52 2.43
CA ASN A 60 16.95 15.52 3.09
C ASN A 60 15.83 14.95 2.19
N ASN A 61 16.13 13.82 1.54
CA ASN A 61 15.20 13.17 0.63
C ASN A 61 15.31 11.64 0.75
N THR A 62 14.60 10.92 -0.13
CA THR A 62 14.71 9.47 -0.26
C THR A 62 15.12 9.14 -1.67
N LYS A 63 16.26 8.46 -1.84
CA LYS A 63 16.70 7.92 -3.11
C LYS A 63 15.85 6.72 -3.49
N LYS A 64 15.40 6.73 -4.74
CA LYS A 64 14.73 5.59 -5.36
C LYS A 64 15.75 4.87 -6.24
N LEU A 65 16.06 3.64 -5.89
CA LEU A 65 17.03 2.81 -6.58
C LEU A 65 16.33 1.61 -7.21
N MET A 66 16.90 1.09 -8.29
CA MET A 66 16.46 -0.13 -8.93
C MET A 66 17.59 -1.14 -8.93
N LEU A 67 17.29 -2.36 -8.46
CA LEU A 67 18.22 -3.47 -8.53
C LEU A 67 17.57 -4.62 -9.28
N SER A 68 18.29 -5.14 -10.29
CA SER A 68 17.86 -6.32 -11.03
C SER A 68 18.58 -7.57 -10.53
N CYS A 69 17.97 -8.72 -10.77
CA CYS A 69 18.60 -10.02 -10.61
C CYS A 69 18.11 -11.00 -11.69
N GLN A 70 18.88 -12.07 -11.87
CA GLN A 70 18.43 -13.27 -12.57
C GLN A 70 18.12 -14.36 -11.55
N ILE A 71 17.01 -15.06 -11.75
CA ILE A 71 16.52 -16.10 -10.84
C ILE A 71 16.64 -17.44 -11.57
N PHE A 72 17.38 -18.36 -10.96
CA PHE A 72 17.63 -19.71 -11.45
C PHE A 72 17.01 -20.72 -10.51
N LYS A 73 16.18 -21.61 -11.07
CA LYS A 73 15.67 -22.79 -10.35
C LYS A 73 16.69 -23.91 -10.55
N GLU A 74 17.51 -24.16 -9.55
CA GLU A 74 18.52 -25.23 -9.57
C GLU A 74 17.88 -26.60 -9.32
N SER A 75 16.79 -26.64 -8.54
CA SER A 75 15.94 -27.82 -8.31
C SER A 75 14.51 -27.37 -7.94
N GLU A 76 13.60 -28.32 -7.68
CA GLU A 76 12.24 -27.99 -7.20
C GLU A 76 12.24 -27.21 -5.87
N SER A 77 13.31 -27.35 -5.06
CA SER A 77 13.41 -26.75 -3.72
C SER A 77 14.55 -25.74 -3.55
N SER A 78 15.44 -25.58 -4.53
CA SER A 78 16.54 -24.63 -4.47
C SER A 78 16.47 -23.61 -5.60
N VAL A 79 16.57 -22.34 -5.21
CA VAL A 79 16.57 -21.20 -6.10
C VAL A 79 17.78 -20.32 -5.79
N ASN A 80 18.35 -19.73 -6.83
CA ASN A 80 19.50 -18.85 -6.71
C ASN A 80 19.21 -17.51 -7.41
N PHE A 81 19.60 -16.42 -6.75
CA PHE A 81 19.40 -15.06 -7.22
C PHE A 81 20.77 -14.46 -7.54
N LEU A 82 21.05 -14.29 -8.84
CA LEU A 82 22.25 -13.59 -9.31
C LEU A 82 21.92 -12.11 -9.45
N TRP A 83 22.29 -11.33 -8.44
CA TRP A 83 22.06 -9.90 -8.38
C TRP A 83 22.99 -9.13 -9.29
N ALA A 84 22.49 -8.04 -9.87
CA ALA A 84 23.35 -7.03 -10.49
C ALA A 84 24.34 -6.49 -9.45
N PRO A 85 25.57 -6.14 -9.87
CA PRO A 85 26.62 -5.72 -8.94
C PRO A 85 26.29 -4.42 -8.20
N PHE A 86 25.53 -3.52 -8.85
CA PHE A 86 25.17 -2.23 -8.30
C PHE A 86 23.69 -1.89 -8.59
N PRO A 87 22.98 -1.25 -7.64
CA PRO A 87 21.70 -0.65 -7.94
C PRO A 87 21.89 0.65 -8.75
N ILE A 88 20.88 1.00 -9.54
CA ILE A 88 20.87 2.23 -10.35
C ILE A 88 19.87 3.21 -9.75
N GLU A 89 20.28 4.46 -9.52
CA GLU A 89 19.36 5.51 -9.05
C GLU A 89 18.41 5.93 -10.17
N ILE A 90 17.11 5.97 -9.85
CA ILE A 90 16.06 6.44 -10.75
C ILE A 90 15.48 7.74 -10.17
N SER A 91 16.17 8.85 -10.45
CA SER A 91 15.80 10.16 -9.94
C SER A 91 14.61 10.77 -10.68
N GLY A 92 13.70 11.41 -9.93
CA GLY A 92 12.53 12.13 -10.46
C GLY A 92 11.39 11.26 -11.01
N VAL A 93 11.51 9.94 -11.03
CA VAL A 93 10.46 9.04 -11.53
C VAL A 93 9.35 8.85 -10.50
N SER A 94 8.13 9.20 -10.90
CA SER A 94 6.92 9.01 -10.09
C SER A 94 6.50 7.55 -10.03
N LEU A 95 6.42 6.87 -11.18
CA LEU A 95 5.90 5.49 -11.29
C LEU A 95 6.67 4.67 -12.32
N ILE A 96 6.76 3.36 -12.04
CA ILE A 96 7.34 2.34 -12.91
C ILE A 96 6.36 1.17 -12.92
N VAL A 97 5.89 0.80 -14.10
CA VAL A 97 4.84 -0.22 -14.26
C VAL A 97 5.18 -1.11 -15.46
N PRO A 98 5.66 -2.35 -15.22
CA PRO A 98 5.82 -3.33 -16.28
C PRO A 98 4.47 -3.65 -16.94
N SER A 99 4.54 -3.92 -18.23
CA SER A 99 3.41 -4.45 -19.01
C SER A 99 3.06 -5.89 -18.58
N PRO A 100 1.82 -6.37 -18.83
CA PRO A 100 1.34 -7.68 -18.41
C PRO A 100 2.24 -8.86 -18.81
N TYR A 101 2.82 -8.83 -20.02
CA TYR A 101 3.74 -9.86 -20.50
C TYR A 101 5.22 -9.52 -20.25
N GLY A 102 5.49 -8.38 -19.62
CA GLY A 102 6.85 -7.93 -19.32
C GLY A 102 7.68 -7.55 -20.55
N SER A 103 7.04 -7.34 -21.71
CA SER A 103 7.73 -6.98 -22.95
C SER A 103 8.09 -5.48 -23.00
N LYS A 104 7.28 -4.67 -22.32
CA LYS A 104 7.41 -3.22 -22.17
C LYS A 104 7.46 -2.79 -20.71
N LEU A 105 8.08 -1.65 -20.47
CA LEU A 105 8.11 -0.96 -19.19
C LEU A 105 7.63 0.48 -19.36
N LEU A 106 6.56 0.86 -18.63
CA LEU A 106 6.10 2.24 -18.55
C LEU A 106 6.82 2.96 -17.41
N VAL A 107 7.42 4.09 -17.71
CA VAL A 107 8.05 4.98 -16.74
C VAL A 107 7.40 6.35 -16.83
N ILE A 108 7.00 6.92 -15.69
CA ILE A 108 6.26 8.18 -15.64
C ILE A 108 6.93 9.20 -14.73
N TRP A 109 7.02 10.44 -15.22
CA TRP A 109 7.46 11.61 -14.47
C TRP A 109 6.30 12.60 -14.34
N ASN A 110 6.03 13.03 -13.10
CA ASN A 110 5.14 14.15 -12.88
C ASN A 110 5.78 15.47 -13.31
N PRO A 111 4.96 16.49 -13.65
CA PRO A 111 5.44 17.85 -13.87
C PRO A 111 6.32 18.36 -12.74
N LYS A 112 7.34 19.17 -13.08
CA LYS A 112 8.22 19.83 -12.11
C LYS A 112 7.64 21.14 -11.58
N ASP A 113 6.76 21.75 -12.36
CA ASP A 113 6.10 23.04 -12.13
C ASP A 113 4.73 23.03 -12.84
N ASP A 114 3.97 24.13 -12.77
CA ASP A 114 2.61 24.23 -13.36
C ASP A 114 2.59 24.38 -14.90
N GLU A 115 3.75 24.47 -15.55
CA GLU A 115 3.85 24.63 -17.01
C GLU A 115 4.42 23.39 -17.72
N SER A 116 5.18 22.57 -16.99
CA SER A 116 5.82 21.37 -17.53
C SER A 116 4.83 20.23 -17.78
N PRO A 117 5.02 19.45 -18.85
CA PRO A 117 4.17 18.31 -19.15
C PRO A 117 4.46 17.13 -18.22
N CYS A 118 3.47 16.25 -18.07
CA CYS A 118 3.72 14.92 -17.55
C CYS A 118 4.38 14.08 -18.67
N ARG A 119 5.44 13.33 -18.34
CA ARG A 119 6.20 12.57 -19.33
C ARG A 119 5.99 11.07 -19.15
N PHE A 120 5.66 10.38 -20.23
CA PHE A 120 5.47 8.93 -20.28
C PHE A 120 6.48 8.34 -21.25
N GLU A 121 7.38 7.50 -20.75
CA GLU A 121 8.29 6.75 -21.60
C GLU A 121 7.89 5.27 -21.62
N ILE A 122 7.96 4.68 -22.82
CA ILE A 122 7.74 3.25 -23.03
C ILE A 122 9.06 2.64 -23.44
N TRP A 123 9.56 1.75 -22.61
CA TRP A 123 10.82 1.07 -22.81
C TRP A 123 10.58 -0.36 -23.25
N SER A 124 11.31 -0.78 -24.28
CA SER A 124 11.55 -2.19 -24.56
C SER A 124 12.73 -2.69 -23.72
N GLN A 125 13.06 -3.98 -23.84
CA GLN A 125 14.21 -4.58 -23.18
C GLN A 125 15.57 -3.93 -23.55
N SER A 126 15.67 -3.21 -24.68
CA SER A 126 16.95 -2.66 -25.16
C SER A 126 16.98 -1.14 -25.31
N ARG A 127 15.82 -0.48 -25.48
CA ARG A 127 15.76 0.97 -25.76
C ARG A 127 14.41 1.55 -25.39
N MET A 128 14.40 2.87 -25.21
CA MET A 128 13.17 3.67 -25.21
C MET A 128 12.54 3.60 -26.61
N GLU A 129 11.29 3.14 -26.70
CA GLU A 129 10.53 3.04 -27.95
C GLU A 129 9.67 4.28 -28.19
N LYS A 130 9.12 4.85 -27.12
CA LYS A 130 8.22 6.01 -27.18
C LYS A 130 8.49 6.96 -26.02
N ASP A 131 8.23 8.23 -26.28
CA ASP A 131 8.30 9.33 -25.32
C ASP A 131 7.13 10.28 -25.58
N PHE A 132 6.21 10.37 -24.63
CA PHE A 132 5.00 11.19 -24.73
C PHE A 132 5.03 12.32 -23.70
N HIS A 133 4.82 13.54 -24.18
CA HIS A 133 4.70 14.74 -23.35
C HIS A 133 3.24 15.16 -23.28
N ILE A 134 2.61 14.92 -22.14
CA ILE A 134 1.20 15.20 -21.93
C ILE A 134 1.05 16.58 -21.26
N PRO A 135 0.40 17.55 -21.92
CA PRO A 135 0.32 18.92 -21.42
C PRO A 135 -0.62 19.03 -20.21
N GLN A 136 -0.37 20.00 -19.34
CA GLN A 136 -1.21 20.26 -18.17
C GLN A 136 -2.65 20.67 -18.49
N SER A 137 -2.88 21.17 -19.72
CA SER A 137 -4.22 21.44 -20.23
C SER A 137 -5.08 20.17 -20.36
N LEU A 138 -4.45 18.99 -20.46
CA LEU A 138 -5.15 17.72 -20.56
C LEU A 138 -5.31 17.01 -19.21
N HIS A 139 -4.27 17.03 -18.37
CA HIS A 139 -4.34 16.64 -16.96
C HIS A 139 -3.09 17.13 -16.20
N GLY A 140 -3.20 17.24 -14.87
CA GLY A 140 -2.08 17.55 -14.00
C GLY A 140 -1.22 16.33 -13.66
N SER A 141 -0.64 16.35 -12.47
CA SER A 141 0.18 15.24 -11.96
C SER A 141 -0.63 13.94 -11.80
N ILE A 142 0.03 12.81 -12.01
CA ILE A 142 -0.50 11.48 -11.74
C ILE A 142 -0.48 11.22 -10.23
N TYR A 143 -1.45 10.43 -9.78
CA TYR A 143 -1.47 9.89 -8.42
C TYR A 143 -0.62 8.62 -8.34
N ASN A 144 0.32 8.61 -7.41
CA ASN A 144 1.27 7.53 -7.16
C ASN A 144 1.22 7.06 -5.69
N ASP A 145 0.09 7.30 -5.04
CA ASP A 145 -0.23 6.87 -3.68
C ASP A 145 -1.20 5.69 -3.68
N ARG A 146 -1.21 4.87 -2.63
CA ARG A 146 -2.07 3.67 -2.57
C ARG A 146 -3.58 3.87 -2.83
N TRP A 147 -4.14 5.07 -2.63
CA TRP A 147 -5.59 5.31 -2.70
C TRP A 147 -6.06 5.80 -4.07
N PHE A 148 -5.42 6.84 -4.60
CA PHE A 148 -5.77 7.36 -5.93
C PHE A 148 -4.84 6.86 -7.04
N GLU A 149 -3.71 6.20 -6.73
CA GLU A 149 -2.92 5.48 -7.74
C GLU A 149 -3.80 4.44 -8.43
N GLY A 150 -3.77 4.50 -9.75
CA GLY A 150 -4.31 3.50 -10.62
C GLY A 150 -3.57 3.65 -11.93
N VAL A 151 -2.78 2.66 -12.30
CA VAL A 151 -2.15 2.54 -13.62
C VAL A 151 -2.31 1.08 -14.02
N SER A 152 -3.03 0.85 -15.12
CA SER A 152 -3.30 -0.50 -15.62
C SER A 152 -3.14 -0.53 -17.12
N TRP A 153 -2.26 -1.40 -17.57
CA TRP A 153 -2.20 -1.82 -18.97
C TRP A 153 -3.44 -2.65 -19.33
N ASN A 154 -3.86 -2.58 -20.58
CA ASN A 154 -4.72 -3.61 -21.17
C ASN A 154 -3.91 -4.86 -21.51
N LEU A 155 -4.59 -5.99 -21.73
CA LEU A 155 -3.93 -7.27 -22.02
C LEU A 155 -3.08 -7.22 -23.29
N ASP A 156 -3.48 -6.47 -24.31
CA ASP A 156 -2.76 -6.39 -25.58
C ASP A 156 -1.56 -5.43 -25.56
N GLU A 157 -1.27 -4.79 -24.41
CA GLU A 157 -0.18 -3.83 -24.21
C GLU A 157 -0.24 -2.61 -25.17
N THR A 158 -1.45 -2.25 -25.62
CA THR A 158 -1.72 -1.16 -26.57
C THR A 158 -2.29 0.09 -25.91
N PHE A 159 -2.90 -0.04 -24.73
CA PHE A 159 -3.49 1.05 -23.97
C PHE A 159 -3.11 0.98 -22.50
N VAL A 160 -3.06 2.15 -21.87
CA VAL A 160 -2.86 2.27 -20.42
C VAL A 160 -3.94 3.18 -19.85
N ALA A 161 -4.69 2.69 -18.87
CA ALA A 161 -5.63 3.48 -18.08
C ALA A 161 -4.91 3.98 -16.83
N TYR A 162 -5.08 5.25 -16.50
CA TYR A 162 -4.41 5.84 -15.35
C TYR A 162 -5.19 6.99 -14.70
N VAL A 163 -4.84 7.31 -13.45
CA VAL A 163 -5.48 8.39 -12.67
C VAL A 163 -4.57 9.59 -12.54
N ALA A 164 -5.06 10.76 -12.94
CA ALA A 164 -4.34 12.02 -12.83
C ALA A 164 -5.24 13.13 -12.30
N GLU A 165 -4.63 14.22 -11.86
CA GLU A 165 -5.33 15.45 -11.50
C GLU A 165 -6.11 15.99 -12.70
N GLU A 166 -7.37 16.37 -12.51
CA GLU A 166 -8.13 17.04 -13.55
C GLU A 166 -7.42 18.32 -14.03
N PRO A 167 -7.63 18.75 -15.30
CA PRO A 167 -7.15 20.04 -15.77
C PRO A 167 -7.52 21.19 -14.84
N SER A 168 -6.65 22.19 -14.74
CA SER A 168 -6.96 23.41 -14.03
C SER A 168 -8.14 24.12 -14.71
N LEU A 169 -9.22 24.32 -13.96
CA LEU A 169 -10.34 25.14 -14.43
C LEU A 169 -9.99 26.61 -14.30
N SER A 170 -10.38 27.43 -15.29
CA SER A 170 -10.31 28.88 -15.17
C SER A 170 -11.27 29.36 -14.09
N LYS A 171 -10.72 29.70 -12.92
CA LYS A 171 -11.49 30.31 -11.85
C LYS A 171 -11.66 31.81 -12.11
N PRO A 172 -12.86 32.39 -11.92
CA PRO A 172 -13.03 33.82 -11.99
C PRO A 172 -12.25 34.50 -10.86
N GLU A 173 -11.49 35.55 -11.18
CA GLU A 173 -10.82 36.37 -10.19
C GLU A 173 -11.60 37.66 -9.95
N PHE A 174 -11.95 37.90 -8.69
CA PHE A 174 -12.55 39.14 -8.22
C PHE A 174 -11.51 39.91 -7.41
N ARG A 175 -11.24 41.15 -7.81
CA ARG A 175 -10.33 42.08 -7.11
C ARG A 175 -11.07 43.39 -6.81
N ASP A 176 -10.41 44.32 -6.14
CA ASP A 176 -10.96 45.66 -5.83
C ASP A 176 -11.46 46.42 -7.08
N VAL A 177 -10.94 46.09 -8.26
CA VAL A 177 -11.32 46.65 -9.57
C VAL A 177 -12.42 45.84 -10.30
N GLY A 178 -13.05 44.88 -9.63
CA GLY A 178 -14.12 44.05 -10.17
C GLY A 178 -13.66 42.72 -10.79
N TYR A 179 -14.51 42.16 -11.65
CA TYR A 179 -14.32 40.84 -12.28
C TYR A 179 -13.27 40.88 -13.40
N LYS A 180 -12.33 39.93 -13.38
CA LYS A 180 -11.49 39.58 -14.53
C LYS A 180 -11.76 38.13 -14.93
N LYS A 181 -12.03 37.90 -16.22
CA LYS A 181 -12.11 36.57 -16.81
C LYS A 181 -10.71 35.94 -16.77
N GLY A 182 -10.53 34.93 -15.93
CA GLY A 182 -9.25 34.25 -15.73
C GLY A 182 -8.82 33.53 -17.01
N GLY A 183 -7.75 34.00 -17.64
CA GLY A 183 -7.20 33.40 -18.87
C GLY A 183 -6.01 34.14 -19.48
N GLY A 184 -5.38 35.09 -18.78
CA GLY A 184 -4.19 35.77 -19.26
C GLY A 184 -3.04 35.65 -18.27
N CYS A 185 -1.90 35.16 -18.74
CA CYS A 185 -0.62 35.21 -18.04
C CYS A 185 -0.24 36.67 -17.78
N ALA A 186 -0.68 37.24 -16.67
CA ALA A 186 -0.09 38.45 -16.12
C ALA A 186 0.98 38.04 -15.11
N PRO A 187 2.16 38.70 -15.08
CA PRO A 187 3.20 38.40 -14.11
C PRO A 187 2.62 38.47 -12.70
N ALA A 188 3.17 37.65 -11.81
CA ALA A 188 2.87 37.66 -10.39
C ALA A 188 3.16 39.05 -9.80
N ASP A 189 2.19 39.96 -9.93
CA ASP A 189 2.18 41.22 -9.19
C ASP A 189 2.14 40.84 -7.72
N LYS A 190 3.17 41.28 -6.99
CA LYS A 190 3.31 41.17 -5.54
C LYS A 190 2.23 42.03 -4.86
N ASN A 191 0.96 41.66 -5.03
CA ASN A 191 -0.15 42.30 -4.33
C ASN A 191 -0.39 41.59 -3.00
N CYS A 192 0.63 41.61 -2.14
CA CYS A 192 0.43 41.42 -0.71
C CYS A 192 -0.47 42.57 -0.21
N GLY A 193 -1.71 42.28 0.18
CA GLY A 193 -2.59 43.25 0.85
C GLY A 193 -3.89 43.63 0.14
N THR A 194 -4.23 43.03 -1.01
CA THR A 194 -5.55 43.23 -1.66
C THR A 194 -6.39 41.96 -1.58
N TRP A 195 -7.70 42.09 -1.31
CA TRP A 195 -8.61 40.95 -1.26
C TRP A 195 -8.72 40.31 -2.65
N LYS A 196 -8.62 38.98 -2.72
CA LYS A 196 -8.73 38.20 -3.94
C LYS A 196 -9.80 37.12 -3.78
N GLY A 197 -10.97 37.34 -4.36
CA GLY A 197 -12.00 36.31 -4.48
C GLY A 197 -11.69 35.37 -5.64
N GLN A 198 -11.64 34.07 -5.39
CA GLN A 198 -11.37 33.05 -6.41
C GLN A 198 -12.52 32.05 -6.50
N GLY A 199 -13.51 32.35 -7.35
CA GLY A 199 -14.65 31.46 -7.67
C GLY A 199 -15.17 30.58 -6.52
N ASN A 200 -15.59 29.36 -6.85
CA ASN A 200 -15.94 28.36 -5.86
C ASN A 200 -14.67 27.72 -5.29
N LEU A 201 -14.60 27.62 -3.96
CA LEU A 201 -13.57 26.83 -3.30
C LEU A 201 -13.88 25.35 -3.50
N GLU A 202 -12.95 24.62 -4.11
CA GLU A 202 -12.99 23.16 -4.19
C GLU A 202 -12.07 22.63 -3.09
N GLU A 203 -12.63 21.91 -2.12
CA GLU A 203 -11.84 21.26 -1.07
C GLU A 203 -10.90 20.22 -1.70
N ASP A 204 -9.64 20.18 -1.24
CA ASP A 204 -8.75 19.05 -1.51
C ASP A 204 -9.08 17.87 -0.58
N TRP A 205 -8.41 16.74 -0.79
CA TRP A 205 -8.63 15.54 0.04
C TRP A 205 -7.90 15.58 1.39
N GLY A 206 -7.25 16.70 1.76
CA GLY A 206 -6.50 16.87 3.00
C GLY A 206 -5.32 15.90 3.16
N GLU A 207 -4.80 15.79 4.38
CA GLU A 207 -3.69 14.90 4.75
C GLU A 207 -2.46 15.04 3.83
N THR A 208 -2.19 14.03 2.98
CA THR A 208 -1.07 14.01 2.02
C THR A 208 -1.48 14.51 0.63
N TYR A 209 -2.69 15.03 0.48
CA TYR A 209 -3.27 15.51 -0.78
C TYR A 209 -3.53 17.02 -0.79
N ALA A 210 -2.91 17.76 0.14
CA ALA A 210 -3.02 19.21 0.19
C ALA A 210 -2.59 19.82 -1.17
N GLY A 211 -3.43 20.69 -1.74
CA GLY A 211 -3.18 21.34 -3.03
C GLY A 211 -3.33 20.45 -4.28
N ARG A 212 -3.62 19.16 -4.12
CA ARG A 212 -3.91 18.24 -5.25
C ARG A 212 -5.33 18.48 -5.74
N ARG A 213 -5.54 18.51 -7.06
CA ARG A 213 -6.87 18.64 -7.67
C ARG A 213 -7.69 17.35 -7.53
N ARG A 214 -8.82 17.25 -8.22
CA ARG A 214 -9.66 16.05 -8.21
C ARG A 214 -9.01 14.93 -9.04
N PRO A 215 -8.94 13.69 -8.52
CA PRO A 215 -8.53 12.52 -9.30
C PRO A 215 -9.55 12.17 -10.39
N ALA A 216 -9.09 12.09 -11.65
CA ALA A 216 -9.88 11.72 -12.82
C ALA A 216 -9.20 10.62 -13.65
N LEU A 217 -10.00 9.87 -14.40
CA LEU A 217 -9.55 8.71 -15.19
C LEU A 217 -9.21 9.10 -16.63
N PHE A 218 -8.04 8.67 -17.09
CA PHE A 218 -7.53 8.89 -18.43
C PHE A 218 -7.09 7.56 -19.06
N VAL A 219 -7.09 7.51 -20.39
CA VAL A 219 -6.56 6.40 -21.19
C VAL A 219 -5.61 6.96 -22.23
N ILE A 220 -4.41 6.39 -22.32
CA ILE A 220 -3.45 6.66 -23.40
C ILE A 220 -3.36 5.47 -24.35
N ASN A 221 -3.42 5.73 -25.65
CA ASN A 221 -3.06 4.78 -26.68
C ASN A 221 -1.54 4.82 -26.87
N ILE A 222 -0.85 3.72 -26.60
CA ILE A 222 0.61 3.64 -26.63
C ILE A 222 1.18 3.65 -28.06
N SER A 223 0.36 3.35 -29.06
CA SER A 223 0.78 3.40 -30.46
C SER A 223 0.76 4.82 -31.02
N SER A 224 -0.33 5.55 -30.77
CA SER A 224 -0.53 6.93 -31.28
C SER A 224 -0.04 8.02 -30.33
N GLY A 225 0.04 7.75 -29.03
CA GLY A 225 0.28 8.76 -27.99
C GLY A 225 -0.95 9.60 -27.65
N GLU A 226 -2.12 9.28 -28.21
CA GLU A 226 -3.35 10.00 -27.93
C GLU A 226 -3.84 9.69 -26.52
N VAL A 227 -4.17 10.74 -25.80
CA VAL A 227 -4.65 10.68 -24.42
C VAL A 227 -6.06 11.25 -24.37
N GLN A 228 -6.96 10.54 -23.70
CA GLN A 228 -8.35 10.97 -23.54
C GLN A 228 -8.84 10.75 -22.10
N ALA A 229 -9.60 11.73 -21.60
CA ALA A 229 -10.36 11.57 -20.37
C ALA A 229 -11.53 10.61 -20.60
N VAL A 230 -11.76 9.69 -19.68
CA VAL A 230 -12.90 8.77 -19.77
C VAL A 230 -14.20 9.52 -19.49
N LYS A 231 -15.11 9.50 -20.46
CA LYS A 231 -16.38 10.22 -20.42
C LYS A 231 -17.42 9.49 -19.56
N GLY A 232 -18.44 10.23 -19.10
CA GLY A 232 -19.55 9.70 -18.32
C GLY A 232 -19.32 9.66 -16.81
N ILE A 233 -18.10 9.92 -16.33
CA ILE A 233 -17.79 9.94 -14.88
C ILE A 233 -18.25 11.27 -14.29
N ASP A 234 -19.24 11.19 -13.38
CA ASP A 234 -19.79 12.35 -12.70
C ASP A 234 -18.71 13.09 -11.90
N ARG A 235 -18.78 14.44 -11.89
CA ARG A 235 -17.77 15.25 -11.21
C ARG A 235 -17.77 15.09 -9.69
N SER A 236 -18.86 14.60 -9.11
CA SER A 236 -18.96 14.25 -7.69
C SER A 236 -18.04 13.10 -7.29
N LEU A 237 -17.55 12.28 -8.24
CA LEU A 237 -16.66 11.16 -7.94
C LEU A 237 -15.19 11.55 -8.10
N SER A 238 -14.38 11.16 -7.11
CA SER A 238 -12.92 11.06 -7.23
C SER A 238 -12.56 9.60 -7.53
N VAL A 239 -11.71 9.38 -8.53
CA VAL A 239 -11.38 8.05 -9.05
C VAL A 239 -10.03 7.56 -8.52
N GLY A 240 -9.87 6.25 -8.31
CA GLY A 240 -8.61 5.63 -7.94
C GLY A 240 -8.59 4.13 -8.26
N GLN A 241 -7.45 3.47 -8.06
CA GLN A 241 -7.29 2.01 -8.09
C GLN A 241 -7.90 1.35 -9.34
N VAL A 242 -7.52 1.90 -10.49
CA VAL A 242 -8.00 1.49 -11.80
C VAL A 242 -7.38 0.17 -12.21
N VAL A 243 -8.20 -0.71 -12.78
CA VAL A 243 -7.78 -1.96 -13.41
C VAL A 243 -8.51 -2.16 -14.74
N TRP A 244 -7.75 -2.55 -15.76
CA TRP A 244 -8.31 -2.91 -17.06
C TRP A 244 -8.99 -4.27 -16.94
N ALA A 245 -10.20 -4.40 -17.47
CA ALA A 245 -10.88 -5.69 -17.47
C ALA A 245 -10.27 -6.64 -18.50
N PRO A 246 -10.21 -7.94 -18.21
CA PRO A 246 -9.85 -8.95 -19.20
C PRO A 246 -10.81 -8.86 -20.41
N PHE A 247 -10.28 -9.12 -21.60
CA PHE A 247 -10.99 -9.06 -22.86
C PHE A 247 -10.94 -10.41 -23.59
N HIS A 248 -12.00 -10.72 -24.32
CA HIS A 248 -12.05 -11.84 -25.26
C HIS A 248 -12.55 -11.32 -26.61
N ASP A 249 -12.09 -11.92 -27.70
CA ASP A 249 -12.47 -11.49 -29.06
C ASP A 249 -14.00 -11.35 -29.20
N GLY A 250 -14.44 -10.16 -29.61
CA GLY A 250 -15.85 -9.82 -29.78
C GLY A 250 -16.57 -9.28 -28.54
N SER A 251 -15.90 -9.14 -27.38
CA SER A 251 -16.48 -8.51 -26.19
C SER A 251 -16.30 -6.98 -26.18
N GLU A 252 -17.12 -6.25 -25.41
CA GLU A 252 -16.79 -4.85 -25.13
C GLU A 252 -15.63 -4.81 -24.13
N GLN A 253 -14.72 -3.84 -24.28
CA GLN A 253 -13.65 -3.64 -23.31
C GLN A 253 -14.14 -2.71 -22.19
N TYR A 254 -13.76 -3.02 -20.95
CA TYR A 254 -14.17 -2.25 -19.78
C TYR A 254 -12.95 -1.87 -18.94
N VAL A 255 -13.07 -0.73 -18.27
CA VAL A 255 -12.16 -0.30 -17.22
C VAL A 255 -12.95 -0.30 -15.91
N VAL A 256 -12.41 -0.94 -14.88
CA VAL A 256 -12.97 -0.95 -13.53
C VAL A 256 -12.15 -0.02 -12.64
N PHE A 257 -12.82 0.77 -11.80
CA PHE A 257 -12.17 1.72 -10.91
C PHE A 257 -12.94 1.87 -9.60
N VAL A 258 -12.27 2.42 -8.58
CA VAL A 258 -12.90 2.79 -7.31
C VAL A 258 -13.31 4.25 -7.38
N GLY A 259 -14.55 4.55 -6.98
CA GLY A 259 -15.07 5.90 -6.87
C GLY A 259 -15.39 6.26 -5.42
N TRP A 260 -14.93 7.45 -5.00
CA TRP A 260 -15.30 8.09 -3.73
C TRP A 260 -16.15 9.33 -4.01
N SER A 261 -17.32 9.43 -3.39
CA SER A 261 -18.15 10.64 -3.48
C SER A 261 -17.52 11.79 -2.71
N GLY A 262 -17.40 12.94 -3.38
CA GLY A 262 -16.96 14.22 -2.84
C GLY A 262 -18.11 15.13 -2.41
N GLU A 263 -19.37 14.66 -2.42
CA GLU A 263 -20.53 15.48 -2.00
C GLU A 263 -20.55 15.76 -0.49
N LYS A 264 -19.82 14.96 0.30
CA LYS A 264 -19.57 15.20 1.72
C LYS A 264 -18.20 15.87 1.88
N ARG A 265 -18.00 16.59 2.99
CA ARG A 265 -16.70 17.19 3.36
C ARG A 265 -15.54 16.20 3.19
N LYS A 266 -14.47 16.64 2.53
CA LYS A 266 -13.29 15.81 2.24
C LYS A 266 -12.30 15.80 3.42
N LEU A 267 -12.65 15.08 4.49
CA LEU A 267 -11.89 15.06 5.76
C LEU A 267 -10.55 14.23 5.75
N GLY A 268 -9.86 14.01 4.62
CA GLY A 268 -8.68 13.09 4.56
C GLY A 268 -8.95 11.75 3.88
N MET A 269 -8.04 11.15 3.11
CA MET A 269 -8.24 9.82 2.47
C MET A 269 -7.39 8.71 3.10
N LYS A 270 -6.13 8.98 3.37
CA LYS A 270 -5.12 8.03 3.86
C LYS A 270 -5.45 7.41 5.21
N ASN A 271 -5.91 8.19 6.19
CA ASN A 271 -6.17 7.70 7.55
C ASN A 271 -7.67 7.53 7.86
N CYS A 272 -8.54 7.80 6.87
CA CYS A 272 -10.00 7.69 6.98
C CYS A 272 -10.52 6.44 6.27
N SER A 273 -10.33 5.26 6.88
CA SER A 273 -10.77 3.97 6.32
C SER A 273 -12.28 3.72 6.39
N ASN A 274 -13.04 4.62 7.01
CA ASN A 274 -14.51 4.56 7.13
C ASN A 274 -15.24 5.33 6.00
N ARG A 275 -14.57 5.59 4.87
CA ARG A 275 -15.21 6.28 3.74
C ARG A 275 -16.00 5.32 2.84
N PRO A 276 -17.26 5.65 2.52
CA PRO A 276 -17.98 4.96 1.48
C PRO A 276 -17.25 5.06 0.14
N CYS A 277 -17.16 3.94 -0.55
CA CYS A 277 -16.63 3.84 -1.90
C CYS A 277 -17.26 2.65 -2.62
N ALA A 278 -17.23 2.67 -3.95
CA ALA A 278 -17.77 1.60 -4.75
C ALA A 278 -16.89 1.32 -5.96
N LEU A 279 -16.97 0.10 -6.47
CA LEU A 279 -16.44 -0.27 -7.78
C LEU A 279 -17.41 0.15 -8.87
N TYR A 280 -16.86 0.77 -9.91
CA TYR A 280 -17.57 1.17 -11.10
C TYR A 280 -16.91 0.55 -12.32
N ALA A 281 -17.70 0.16 -13.31
CA ALA A 281 -17.25 -0.21 -14.65
C ALA A 281 -17.70 0.83 -15.66
N VAL A 282 -16.81 1.17 -16.58
CA VAL A 282 -17.09 2.02 -17.74
C VAL A 282 -16.50 1.36 -18.98
N ARG A 283 -17.17 1.51 -20.12
CA ARG A 283 -16.64 1.02 -21.38
C ARG A 283 -15.34 1.74 -21.70
N ALA A 284 -14.30 0.98 -22.05
CA ALA A 284 -13.03 1.54 -22.49
C ALA A 284 -13.27 2.32 -23.79
N PRO A 285 -12.68 3.52 -23.94
CA PRO A 285 -12.86 4.28 -25.15
C PRO A 285 -12.20 3.55 -26.34
N HIS A 286 -13.01 3.17 -27.33
CA HIS A 286 -12.54 2.52 -28.56
C HIS A 286 -12.02 3.56 -29.54
N HIS A 287 -10.92 3.24 -30.22
CA HIS A 287 -10.50 3.94 -31.42
C HIS A 287 -10.54 2.96 -32.59
N ASP A 288 -11.70 2.83 -33.24
CA ASP A 288 -11.81 2.02 -34.45
C ASP A 288 -11.05 2.72 -35.57
N SER A 289 -9.84 2.22 -35.84
CA SER A 289 -9.12 2.50 -37.07
C SER A 289 -9.71 1.63 -38.19
N LYS A 290 -10.89 2.02 -38.70
CA LYS A 290 -11.46 1.74 -40.03
C LYS A 290 -12.99 1.84 -40.00
N SER A 291 -13.52 3.02 -40.33
CA SER A 291 -14.64 3.12 -41.28
C SER A 291 -14.81 4.57 -41.72
N ASN A 292 -14.67 4.77 -43.03
CA ASN A 292 -15.26 5.89 -43.72
C ASN A 292 -16.78 5.85 -43.53
N GLU A 293 -17.39 7.03 -43.44
CA GLU A 293 -18.79 7.29 -43.79
C GLU A 293 -19.85 6.45 -43.06
N GLN A 294 -20.28 6.91 -41.89
CA GLN A 294 -21.65 7.39 -41.65
C GLN A 294 -21.76 7.69 -40.15
N GLU A 295 -21.92 8.97 -39.81
CA GLU A 295 -22.51 9.40 -38.54
C GLU A 295 -23.95 8.87 -38.48
N ILE A 296 -24.10 7.59 -38.14
CA ILE A 296 -25.36 7.10 -37.60
C ILE A 296 -25.42 7.67 -36.19
N ASN A 297 -26.35 8.61 -36.01
CA ASN A 297 -26.88 9.10 -34.73
C ASN A 297 -27.31 7.94 -33.82
N SER A 298 -26.36 7.16 -33.32
CA SER A 298 -26.54 6.34 -32.14
C SER A 298 -26.00 7.18 -30.99
N THR A 299 -26.91 7.72 -30.19
CA THR A 299 -26.63 8.20 -28.85
C THR A 299 -26.05 7.03 -28.05
N GLN A 300 -24.75 6.76 -28.20
CA GLN A 300 -24.03 5.87 -27.30
C GLN A 300 -23.94 6.59 -25.96
N GLU A 301 -24.97 6.42 -25.12
CA GLU A 301 -24.94 6.85 -23.74
C GLU A 301 -23.78 6.11 -23.06
N TRP A 302 -22.78 6.88 -22.62
CA TRP A 302 -21.68 6.39 -21.79
C TRP A 302 -22.24 6.06 -20.41
N TYR A 303 -22.78 4.86 -20.23
CA TYR A 303 -23.33 4.44 -18.96
C TYR A 303 -22.22 3.90 -18.05
N ILE A 304 -22.11 4.48 -16.86
CA ILE A 304 -21.29 3.94 -15.79
C ILE A 304 -22.12 2.96 -14.97
N LEU A 305 -21.56 1.79 -14.73
CA LEU A 305 -22.18 0.76 -13.91
C LEU A 305 -21.53 0.73 -12.53
N ASN A 306 -22.29 1.04 -11.48
CA ASN A 306 -21.86 0.72 -10.11
C ASN A 306 -22.04 -0.78 -9.88
N LEU A 307 -20.93 -1.50 -9.73
CA LEU A 307 -20.88 -2.96 -9.58
C LEU A 307 -21.20 -3.43 -8.17
N THR A 308 -21.17 -2.53 -7.18
CA THR A 308 -21.14 -2.86 -5.74
C THR A 308 -22.20 -2.08 -4.96
N ARG A 309 -23.35 -1.81 -5.58
CA ARG A 309 -24.47 -1.03 -4.97
C ARG A 309 -24.99 -1.59 -3.65
N THR A 310 -24.83 -2.89 -3.42
CA THR A 310 -25.34 -3.61 -2.24
C THR A 310 -24.41 -3.53 -1.03
N ILE A 311 -23.19 -3.02 -1.20
CA ILE A 311 -22.19 -2.86 -0.14
C ILE A 311 -21.72 -1.41 -0.04
N SER A 312 -21.39 -0.95 1.17
CA SER A 312 -21.06 0.45 1.42
C SER A 312 -19.60 0.82 1.12
N SER A 313 -18.75 -0.18 0.84
CA SER A 313 -17.33 -0.02 0.55
C SER A 313 -16.85 -1.13 -0.37
N ALA A 314 -16.09 -0.79 -1.42
CA ALA A 314 -15.39 -1.75 -2.26
C ALA A 314 -14.13 -1.11 -2.88
N PHE A 315 -12.96 -1.72 -2.68
CA PHE A 315 -11.66 -1.20 -3.12
C PHE A 315 -10.63 -2.32 -3.35
N PHE A 316 -9.49 -1.98 -3.95
CA PHE A 316 -8.45 -2.87 -4.46
C PHE A 316 -8.99 -3.97 -5.39
N PRO A 317 -9.63 -3.61 -6.52
CA PRO A 317 -10.12 -4.58 -7.49
C PRO A 317 -8.97 -5.38 -8.12
N ARG A 318 -9.10 -6.70 -8.19
CA ARG A 318 -8.15 -7.63 -8.82
C ARG A 318 -8.89 -8.66 -9.65
N PHE A 319 -8.56 -8.73 -10.94
CA PHE A 319 -9.05 -9.79 -11.80
C PHE A 319 -8.26 -11.08 -11.59
N SER A 320 -8.95 -12.22 -11.62
CA SER A 320 -8.29 -13.53 -11.71
C SER A 320 -7.55 -13.66 -13.05
N PRO A 321 -6.48 -14.47 -13.15
CA PRO A 321 -5.67 -14.54 -14.37
C PRO A 321 -6.46 -15.04 -15.59
N ASN A 322 -7.45 -15.91 -15.38
CA ASN A 322 -8.37 -16.37 -16.42
C ASN A 322 -9.52 -15.38 -16.74
N GLY A 323 -9.55 -14.23 -16.07
CA GLY A 323 -10.53 -13.16 -16.27
C GLY A 323 -11.97 -13.45 -15.83
N LYS A 324 -12.21 -14.54 -15.09
CA LYS A 324 -13.55 -14.96 -14.67
C LYS A 324 -14.05 -14.31 -13.38
N PHE A 325 -13.15 -13.80 -12.53
CA PHE A 325 -13.50 -13.25 -11.24
C PHE A 325 -12.92 -11.86 -11.07
N LEU A 326 -13.72 -10.95 -10.52
CA LEU A 326 -13.27 -9.67 -9.99
C LEU A 326 -13.34 -9.74 -8.47
N VAL A 327 -12.19 -9.76 -7.80
CA VAL A 327 -12.07 -9.81 -6.33
C VAL A 327 -11.72 -8.44 -5.78
N PHE A 328 -12.26 -8.09 -4.62
CA PHE A 328 -12.00 -6.81 -3.96
C PHE A 328 -12.17 -6.89 -2.44
N LEU A 329 -11.54 -5.94 -1.75
CA LEU A 329 -11.72 -5.73 -0.32
C LEU A 329 -12.89 -4.79 -0.04
N SER A 330 -13.51 -4.98 1.11
CA SER A 330 -14.52 -4.08 1.64
C SER A 330 -14.23 -3.73 3.10
N ALA A 331 -14.25 -2.43 3.38
CA ALA A 331 -14.21 -1.87 4.73
C ALA A 331 -15.64 -1.57 5.23
N LYS A 332 -16.64 -2.34 4.76
CA LYS A 332 -18.06 -2.19 5.14
C LYS A 332 -18.24 -2.00 6.64
N SER A 333 -17.53 -2.76 7.47
CA SER A 333 -17.60 -2.61 8.92
C SER A 333 -17.19 -1.22 9.40
N ALA A 334 -16.10 -0.66 8.85
CA ALA A 334 -15.63 0.67 9.20
C ALA A 334 -16.62 1.75 8.74
N VAL A 335 -17.12 1.62 7.51
CA VAL A 335 -18.08 2.57 6.93
C VAL A 335 -19.41 2.57 7.66
N ASP A 336 -19.98 1.38 7.91
CA ASP A 336 -21.32 1.25 8.51
C ASP A 336 -21.33 1.62 10.00
N SER A 337 -20.23 1.37 10.72
CA SER A 337 -20.14 1.69 12.14
C SER A 337 -19.51 3.06 12.44
N GLY A 338 -18.84 3.66 11.44
CA GLY A 338 -18.01 4.86 11.60
C GLY A 338 -16.67 4.62 12.30
N LEU A 339 -16.33 3.38 12.69
CA LEU A 339 -15.06 3.07 13.38
C LEU A 339 -13.91 3.07 12.38
N HIS A 340 -12.76 3.64 12.76
CA HIS A 340 -11.57 3.55 11.92
C HIS A 340 -10.97 2.14 12.02
N ASN A 341 -10.43 1.66 10.89
CA ASN A 341 -9.66 0.42 10.78
C ASN A 341 -10.36 -0.82 11.37
N ALA A 342 -11.70 -0.86 11.25
CA ALA A 342 -12.46 -2.08 11.51
C ALA A 342 -12.06 -3.15 10.48
N THR A 343 -12.33 -4.41 10.83
CA THR A 343 -11.95 -5.55 9.97
C THR A 343 -12.50 -5.44 8.55
N ASN A 344 -11.71 -5.88 7.58
CA ASN A 344 -12.10 -5.97 6.19
C ASN A 344 -12.86 -7.29 5.92
N SER A 345 -13.56 -7.31 4.79
CA SER A 345 -14.10 -8.53 4.17
C SER A 345 -13.60 -8.64 2.74
N LEU A 346 -13.57 -9.87 2.21
CA LEU A 346 -13.15 -10.15 0.83
C LEU A 346 -14.33 -10.68 0.04
N HIS A 347 -14.52 -10.11 -1.15
CA HIS A 347 -15.70 -10.35 -1.99
C HIS A 347 -15.29 -10.66 -3.42
N ARG A 348 -16.13 -11.40 -4.15
CA ARG A 348 -15.99 -11.56 -5.60
C ARG A 348 -17.27 -11.25 -6.35
N ILE A 349 -17.08 -10.85 -7.60
CA ILE A 349 -18.08 -10.79 -8.66
C ILE A 349 -17.66 -11.78 -9.75
N ASP A 350 -18.61 -12.59 -10.19
CA ASP A 350 -18.46 -13.37 -11.43
C ASP A 350 -18.40 -12.40 -12.61
N TRP A 351 -17.25 -12.33 -13.28
CA TRP A 351 -17.06 -11.45 -14.41
C TRP A 351 -17.54 -12.14 -15.70
N PRO A 352 -18.43 -11.50 -16.48
CA PRO A 352 -18.93 -12.10 -17.70
C PRO A 352 -17.81 -12.19 -18.73
N THR A 353 -17.44 -13.41 -19.10
CA THR A 353 -16.45 -13.69 -20.16
C THR A 353 -17.05 -13.45 -21.56
N HIS A 354 -18.38 -13.54 -21.69
CA HIS A 354 -19.11 -13.24 -22.91
C HIS A 354 -20.37 -12.44 -22.57
N GLY A 355 -20.50 -11.23 -23.11
CA GLY A 355 -21.71 -10.41 -22.99
C GLY A 355 -21.49 -9.01 -22.40
N LYS A 356 -22.58 -8.26 -22.31
CA LYS A 356 -22.59 -6.92 -21.71
C LYS A 356 -22.67 -7.02 -20.19
N LEU A 357 -22.01 -6.12 -19.49
CA LEU A 357 -22.18 -6.02 -18.04
C LEU A 357 -23.62 -5.59 -17.71
N HIS A 358 -24.25 -6.33 -16.81
CA HIS A 358 -25.55 -5.96 -16.26
C HIS A 358 -25.38 -5.16 -14.98
N GLN A 359 -26.36 -4.29 -14.71
CA GLN A 359 -26.34 -3.37 -13.57
C GLN A 359 -26.45 -4.07 -12.20
N SER A 360 -26.78 -5.36 -12.18
CA SER A 360 -26.95 -6.20 -10.98
C SER A 360 -25.97 -7.38 -11.05
N ALA A 361 -24.69 -7.13 -10.84
CA ALA A 361 -23.72 -8.19 -10.66
C ALA A 361 -23.97 -8.89 -9.30
N LYS A 362 -24.00 -10.23 -9.29
CA LYS A 362 -24.11 -10.99 -8.05
C LYS A 362 -22.79 -10.93 -7.30
N LEU A 363 -22.87 -10.56 -6.03
CA LEU A 363 -21.75 -10.45 -5.11
C LEU A 363 -21.70 -11.71 -4.23
N TYR A 364 -20.50 -12.27 -4.05
CA TYR A 364 -20.26 -13.42 -3.21
C TYR A 364 -19.25 -13.06 -2.11
N ASP A 365 -19.58 -13.36 -0.87
CA ASP A 365 -18.68 -13.23 0.27
C ASP A 365 -17.66 -14.39 0.25
N ILE A 366 -16.37 -14.07 0.12
CA ILE A 366 -15.28 -15.06 0.25
C ILE A 366 -14.89 -15.16 1.72
N ILE A 367 -14.55 -14.02 2.32
CA ILE A 367 -14.21 -13.91 3.75
C ILE A 367 -15.21 -12.92 4.36
N PRO A 368 -16.23 -13.40 5.09
CA PRO A 368 -17.19 -12.54 5.74
C PRO A 368 -16.59 -11.87 6.99
N VAL A 369 -17.25 -10.81 7.46
CA VAL A 369 -16.92 -10.20 8.75
C VAL A 369 -17.39 -11.12 9.88
N VAL A 370 -16.46 -11.75 10.58
CA VAL A 370 -16.75 -12.60 11.73
C VAL A 370 -16.79 -11.77 13.02
N THR A 371 -17.83 -11.93 13.83
CA THR A 371 -18.06 -11.10 15.04
C THR A 371 -17.30 -11.57 16.29
N SER A 372 -16.84 -12.82 16.34
CA SER A 372 -16.01 -13.37 17.42
C SER A 372 -15.21 -14.56 16.92
N THR A 373 -13.92 -14.61 17.24
CA THR A 373 -13.02 -15.71 16.90
C THR A 373 -12.42 -16.25 18.18
N GLU A 374 -12.28 -17.58 18.28
CA GLU A 374 -11.60 -18.22 19.42
C GLU A 374 -10.09 -17.92 19.38
N GLU A 375 -9.40 -18.06 20.52
CA GLU A 375 -7.96 -17.85 20.60
C GLU A 375 -7.22 -18.89 19.73
N GLY A 376 -6.30 -18.42 18.88
CA GLY A 376 -5.57 -19.28 17.94
C GLY A 376 -6.26 -19.51 16.59
N CYS A 377 -7.48 -19.02 16.39
CA CYS A 377 -8.14 -19.02 15.09
C CYS A 377 -7.77 -17.77 14.25
N PHE A 378 -8.16 -17.78 12.97
CA PHE A 378 -8.06 -16.62 12.08
C PHE A 378 -8.68 -15.38 12.73
N PRO A 379 -7.91 -14.31 13.05
CA PRO A 379 -8.37 -13.18 13.85
C PRO A 379 -9.23 -12.19 13.07
N ARG A 380 -9.66 -12.57 11.85
CA ARG A 380 -10.26 -11.77 10.77
C ARG A 380 -9.23 -11.16 9.82
N LEU A 381 -9.74 -10.52 8.78
CA LEU A 381 -8.95 -9.95 7.71
C LEU A 381 -8.59 -8.48 8.02
N TYR A 382 -7.30 -8.20 8.05
CA TYR A 382 -6.73 -6.86 8.25
C TYR A 382 -5.66 -6.60 7.20
N CYS A 383 -6.10 -6.49 5.94
CA CYS A 383 -5.24 -6.18 4.81
C CYS A 383 -5.16 -4.67 4.57
N THR A 384 -3.95 -4.12 4.48
CA THR A 384 -3.74 -2.70 4.16
C THR A 384 -3.50 -2.47 2.66
N THR A 385 -3.25 -3.53 1.89
CA THR A 385 -3.02 -3.51 0.43
C THR A 385 -3.29 -4.88 -0.18
N ILE A 386 -3.52 -4.93 -1.49
CA ILE A 386 -3.42 -6.16 -2.29
C ILE A 386 -2.44 -5.89 -3.44
N HIS A 387 -1.46 -6.77 -3.64
CA HIS A 387 -0.50 -6.65 -4.75
C HIS A 387 -1.21 -6.71 -6.11
N ASN A 388 -0.62 -6.16 -7.17
CA ASN A 388 -1.28 -6.09 -8.49
C ASN A 388 -1.57 -7.48 -9.09
N ASN A 389 -0.68 -8.45 -8.86
CA ASN A 389 -0.88 -9.84 -9.29
C ASN A 389 -0.69 -10.82 -8.13
N PRO A 390 -1.70 -10.98 -7.25
CA PRO A 390 -1.60 -11.81 -6.06
C PRO A 390 -2.04 -13.27 -6.31
N TRP A 391 -2.11 -13.72 -7.56
CA TRP A 391 -2.75 -14.98 -7.92
C TRP A 391 -1.76 -16.12 -8.15
N LEU A 392 -2.10 -17.30 -7.64
CA LEU A 392 -1.48 -18.53 -8.10
C LEU A 392 -2.03 -18.93 -9.49
N PRO A 393 -1.27 -19.72 -10.27
CA PRO A 393 -1.66 -20.23 -11.59
C PRO A 393 -2.97 -21.05 -11.64
N ASP A 394 -3.51 -21.49 -10.50
CA ASP A 394 -4.77 -22.23 -10.42
C ASP A 394 -6.01 -21.36 -10.72
N ASN A 395 -5.83 -20.03 -10.85
CA ASN A 395 -6.86 -19.02 -11.10
C ASN A 395 -7.90 -18.85 -9.99
N SER A 396 -7.68 -19.46 -8.82
CA SER A 396 -8.65 -19.47 -7.72
C SER A 396 -8.04 -19.12 -6.38
N THR A 397 -6.72 -19.21 -6.24
CA THR A 397 -6.04 -18.96 -4.98
C THR A 397 -5.24 -17.66 -5.03
N MET A 398 -5.47 -16.78 -4.06
CA MET A 398 -4.76 -15.53 -3.86
C MET A 398 -3.81 -15.63 -2.67
N ILE A 399 -2.63 -15.02 -2.79
CA ILE A 399 -1.71 -14.79 -1.68
C ILE A 399 -1.80 -13.32 -1.25
N ILE A 400 -2.09 -13.08 0.02
CA ILE A 400 -2.23 -11.73 0.57
C ILE A 400 -1.49 -11.58 1.90
N SER A 401 -1.00 -10.37 2.17
CA SER A 401 -0.50 -10.00 3.50
C SER A 401 -1.67 -9.54 4.38
N SER A 402 -1.76 -10.04 5.61
CA SER A 402 -2.72 -9.58 6.61
C SER A 402 -2.04 -9.38 7.95
N ILE A 403 -2.50 -8.38 8.69
CA ILE A 403 -2.11 -8.21 10.08
C ILE A 403 -2.78 -9.33 10.90
N TRP A 404 -1.98 -9.96 11.76
CA TRP A 404 -2.36 -11.04 12.66
C TRP A 404 -1.81 -10.70 14.04
N HIS A 405 -2.64 -10.00 14.83
CA HIS A 405 -2.25 -9.37 16.08
C HIS A 405 -1.06 -8.41 15.88
N SER A 406 0.08 -8.59 16.56
CA SER A 406 1.23 -7.69 16.47
C SER A 406 2.18 -7.99 15.30
N SER A 407 1.84 -8.92 14.40
CA SER A 407 2.71 -9.34 13.30
C SER A 407 1.96 -9.30 11.97
N GLU A 408 2.67 -9.15 10.86
CA GLU A 408 2.09 -9.36 9.52
C GLU A 408 2.37 -10.80 9.06
N VAL A 409 1.39 -11.43 8.43
CA VAL A 409 1.51 -12.82 7.94
C VAL A 409 1.04 -12.93 6.50
N LEU A 410 1.46 -14.01 5.84
CA LEU A 410 0.97 -14.38 4.52
C LEU A 410 -0.19 -15.36 4.65
N LEU A 411 -1.27 -15.08 3.93
CA LEU A 411 -2.45 -15.92 3.84
C LEU A 411 -2.64 -16.40 2.40
N SER A 412 -2.97 -17.69 2.25
CA SER A 412 -3.53 -18.26 1.03
C SER A 412 -5.05 -18.25 1.16
N VAL A 413 -5.74 -17.67 0.17
CA VAL A 413 -7.20 -17.55 0.14
C VAL A 413 -7.74 -18.13 -1.14
N ASN A 414 -8.51 -19.22 -1.05
CA ASN A 414 -9.22 -19.75 -2.20
C ASN A 414 -10.56 -19.01 -2.38
N VAL A 415 -10.72 -18.32 -3.51
CA VAL A 415 -11.87 -17.44 -3.75
C VAL A 415 -13.15 -18.19 -4.11
N LEU A 416 -13.07 -19.49 -4.39
CA LEU A 416 -14.22 -20.34 -4.68
C LEU A 416 -14.73 -21.06 -3.45
N SER A 417 -13.83 -21.65 -2.65
CA SER A 417 -14.20 -22.37 -1.43
C SER A 417 -14.31 -21.46 -0.20
N GLY A 418 -13.68 -20.29 -0.21
CA GLY A 418 -13.55 -19.42 0.97
C GLY A 418 -12.51 -19.91 1.98
N GLU A 419 -11.72 -20.94 1.64
CA GLU A 419 -10.69 -21.48 2.52
C GLU A 419 -9.54 -20.47 2.71
N VAL A 420 -9.15 -20.25 3.97
CA VAL A 420 -8.06 -19.36 4.35
C VAL A 420 -7.01 -20.18 5.12
N ALA A 421 -5.78 -20.19 4.63
CA ALA A 421 -4.65 -20.85 5.27
C ALA A 421 -3.53 -19.86 5.59
N HIS A 422 -2.98 -19.96 6.80
CA HIS A 422 -1.78 -19.23 7.20
C HIS A 422 -0.54 -19.96 6.67
N ILE A 423 0.23 -19.30 5.80
CA ILE A 423 1.32 -19.96 5.04
C ILE A 423 2.73 -19.47 5.39
N SER A 424 2.86 -18.36 6.13
CA SER A 424 4.15 -17.95 6.67
C SER A 424 4.52 -18.81 7.89
N PRO A 425 5.81 -19.03 8.16
CA PRO A 425 6.26 -19.75 9.34
C PRO A 425 5.74 -19.15 10.65
N ALA A 426 5.36 -20.01 11.59
CA ALA A 426 4.83 -19.61 12.90
C ALA A 426 5.94 -19.15 13.87
N PHE A 427 6.68 -18.09 13.50
CA PHE A 427 7.57 -17.39 14.41
C PHE A 427 6.88 -16.14 14.93
N PRO A 428 6.49 -16.07 16.21
CA PRO A 428 5.60 -15.03 16.71
C PRO A 428 6.17 -13.63 16.49
N SER A 429 7.48 -13.43 16.63
CA SER A 429 8.12 -12.12 16.57
C SER A 429 8.44 -11.59 15.16
N PHE A 430 8.18 -12.36 14.10
CA PHE A 430 8.53 -11.97 12.73
C PHE A 430 7.30 -11.54 11.95
N SER A 431 7.43 -10.42 11.24
CA SER A 431 6.45 -9.96 10.27
C SER A 431 6.87 -10.35 8.86
N TRP A 432 5.89 -10.78 8.06
CA TRP A 432 6.03 -11.23 6.69
C TRP A 432 5.16 -10.41 5.77
N ASN A 433 5.75 -9.87 4.71
CA ASN A 433 5.04 -9.12 3.68
C ASN A 433 5.32 -9.72 2.29
N LEU A 434 4.28 -9.87 1.48
CA LEU A 434 4.40 -10.35 0.11
C LEU A 434 5.18 -9.30 -0.72
N LEU A 435 6.14 -9.74 -1.54
CA LEU A 435 6.74 -8.85 -2.54
C LEU A 435 6.12 -9.10 -3.91
N THR A 436 6.15 -10.34 -4.36
CA THR A 436 5.65 -10.78 -5.67
C THR A 436 5.56 -12.32 -5.74
N LEU A 437 4.98 -12.85 -6.81
CA LEU A 437 4.83 -14.28 -7.06
C LEU A 437 5.65 -14.74 -8.26
N ASP A 438 6.20 -15.96 -8.19
CA ASP A 438 6.90 -16.68 -9.25
C ASP A 438 6.12 -17.96 -9.58
N GLY A 439 5.06 -17.83 -10.39
CA GLY A 439 4.13 -18.93 -10.65
C GLY A 439 3.52 -19.45 -9.34
N ASN A 440 3.84 -20.70 -8.98
CA ASN A 440 3.38 -21.32 -7.73
C ASN A 440 4.21 -20.94 -6.50
N ASN A 441 5.29 -20.17 -6.67
CA ASN A 441 6.22 -19.83 -5.59
C ASN A 441 6.04 -18.37 -5.15
N ILE A 442 6.49 -18.08 -3.93
CA ILE A 442 6.28 -16.79 -3.27
C ILE A 442 7.62 -16.13 -3.01
N ILE A 443 7.75 -14.85 -3.34
CA ILE A 443 8.84 -14.00 -2.87
C ILE A 443 8.27 -13.06 -1.81
N ALA A 444 8.83 -13.13 -0.61
CA ALA A 444 8.40 -12.33 0.53
C ALA A 444 9.57 -11.62 1.18
N ILE A 445 9.26 -10.59 1.98
CA ILE A 445 10.21 -9.98 2.90
C ILE A 445 9.81 -10.35 4.32
N CYS A 446 10.79 -10.70 5.14
CA CYS A 446 10.61 -11.10 6.53
C CYS A 446 11.58 -10.32 7.41
N SER A 447 11.10 -9.82 8.55
CA SER A 447 11.91 -9.04 9.49
C SER A 447 11.35 -9.09 10.90
N SER A 448 12.16 -8.68 11.88
CA SER A 448 11.74 -8.44 13.26
C SER A 448 12.29 -7.09 13.75
N PRO A 449 11.88 -6.57 14.91
CA PRO A 449 12.48 -5.36 15.48
C PRO A 449 14.00 -5.48 15.71
N VAL A 450 14.52 -6.71 15.80
CA VAL A 450 15.94 -7.02 16.03
C VAL A 450 16.61 -7.73 14.85
N ASP A 451 15.87 -8.02 13.78
CA ASP A 451 16.39 -8.70 12.58
C ASP A 451 16.16 -7.82 11.37
N VAL A 452 17.25 -7.40 10.72
CA VAL A 452 17.18 -6.64 9.47
C VAL A 452 16.35 -7.40 8.42
N PRO A 453 15.64 -6.71 7.52
CA PRO A 453 14.80 -7.38 6.55
C PRO A 453 15.58 -8.35 5.67
N GLN A 454 14.93 -9.47 5.32
CA GLN A 454 15.49 -10.52 4.48
C GLN A 454 14.48 -10.93 3.42
N ILE A 455 14.97 -11.20 2.21
CA ILE A 455 14.16 -11.79 1.15
C ILE A 455 14.06 -13.29 1.42
N LYS A 456 12.83 -13.82 1.38
CA LYS A 456 12.52 -15.23 1.55
C LYS A 456 11.85 -15.74 0.29
N TYR A 457 12.14 -16.99 -0.07
CA TYR A 457 11.49 -17.68 -1.18
C TYR A 457 10.71 -18.89 -0.65
N GLY A 458 9.41 -18.91 -0.92
CA GLY A 458 8.50 -19.96 -0.51
C GLY A 458 8.17 -20.87 -1.68
N THR A 459 8.41 -22.18 -1.53
CA THR A 459 7.99 -23.21 -2.50
C THR A 459 6.88 -24.07 -1.92
N PHE A 460 5.90 -24.38 -2.77
CA PHE A 460 4.83 -25.29 -2.40
C PHE A 460 5.34 -26.74 -2.43
N THR A 461 5.07 -27.51 -1.37
CA THR A 461 5.54 -28.88 -1.20
C THR A 461 4.39 -29.82 -0.85
N GLU A 462 3.82 -30.50 -1.85
CA GLU A 462 2.73 -31.49 -1.65
C GLU A 462 3.12 -32.65 -0.72
N LYS A 463 4.42 -32.98 -0.64
CA LYS A 463 4.94 -34.17 0.08
C LYS A 463 5.35 -33.89 1.53
N SER A 464 5.07 -32.70 2.06
CA SER A 464 5.47 -32.32 3.42
C SER A 464 4.54 -32.95 4.47
N LYS A 465 5.08 -33.78 5.37
CA LYS A 465 4.40 -34.26 6.59
C LYS A 465 4.26 -33.17 7.69
N LYS A 466 4.64 -31.92 7.41
CA LYS A 466 4.52 -30.78 8.35
C LYS A 466 3.14 -30.13 8.22
N SER A 467 2.70 -29.43 9.27
CA SER A 467 1.40 -28.75 9.33
C SER A 467 1.21 -27.59 8.33
N ILE A 468 2.28 -27.12 7.68
CA ILE A 468 2.25 -26.04 6.68
C ILE A 468 2.86 -26.58 5.37
N PRO A 469 2.15 -26.52 4.23
CA PRO A 469 2.60 -27.12 2.95
C PRO A 469 3.68 -26.29 2.22
N TRP A 470 4.29 -25.31 2.89
CA TRP A 470 5.26 -24.38 2.31
C TRP A 470 6.65 -24.57 2.91
N SER A 471 7.66 -24.66 2.05
CA SER A 471 9.07 -24.63 2.42
C SER A 471 9.65 -23.26 2.14
N TRP A 472 10.34 -22.67 3.12
CA TRP A 472 10.89 -21.32 3.03
C TRP A 472 12.41 -21.35 3.05
N SER A 473 13.05 -20.62 2.13
CA SER A 473 14.50 -20.47 2.06
C SER A 473 14.92 -19.00 2.09
N ASP A 474 16.13 -18.77 2.60
CA ASP A 474 16.72 -17.44 2.70
C ASP A 474 17.42 -17.09 1.40
N ILE A 475 17.10 -15.93 0.83
CA ILE A 475 17.75 -15.43 -0.37
C ILE A 475 18.83 -14.45 0.04
N SER A 476 20.08 -14.82 -0.25
CA SER A 476 21.22 -13.91 -0.13
C SER A 476 20.99 -12.72 -1.04
N SER A 477 20.99 -11.51 -0.48
CA SER A 477 20.79 -10.27 -1.21
C SER A 477 21.86 -9.25 -0.79
N PRO A 478 22.40 -8.46 -1.74
CA PRO A 478 23.31 -7.36 -1.41
C PRO A 478 22.59 -6.21 -0.69
N MET A 479 21.25 -6.15 -0.77
CA MET A 479 20.46 -5.00 -0.35
C MET A 479 20.45 -4.79 1.16
N PHE A 480 20.37 -5.85 1.93
CA PHE A 480 20.23 -5.76 3.40
C PHE A 480 21.55 -6.01 4.13
N ARG A 481 22.69 -5.84 3.43
CA ARG A 481 24.00 -5.89 4.07
C ARG A 481 24.14 -4.65 4.97
N CYS A 482 24.24 -4.89 6.27
CA CYS A 482 24.58 -3.88 7.26
C CYS A 482 26.01 -4.08 7.75
N SER A 483 26.57 -3.08 8.44
CA SER A 483 27.90 -3.16 9.05
C SER A 483 27.96 -4.27 10.11
N ASP A 484 29.17 -4.78 10.36
CA ASP A 484 29.38 -5.74 11.46
C ASP A 484 29.01 -5.15 12.82
N LYS A 485 29.13 -3.83 12.99
CA LYS A 485 28.73 -3.10 14.20
C LYS A 485 27.22 -3.15 14.40
N VAL A 486 26.42 -2.85 13.37
CA VAL A 486 24.95 -2.97 13.42
C VAL A 486 24.56 -4.42 13.68
N ARG A 487 25.12 -5.36 12.93
CA ARG A 487 24.81 -6.79 13.07
C ARG A 487 25.10 -7.30 14.48
N SER A 488 26.25 -6.94 15.04
CA SER A 488 26.64 -7.34 16.41
C SER A 488 25.73 -6.72 17.46
N SER A 489 25.36 -5.44 17.28
CA SER A 489 24.45 -4.73 18.18
C SER A 489 23.08 -5.41 18.21
N LEU A 490 22.51 -5.69 17.03
CA LEU A 490 21.23 -6.37 16.88
C LEU A 490 21.25 -7.81 17.42
N PHE A 491 22.34 -8.55 17.17
CA PHE A 491 22.49 -9.92 17.66
C PHE A 491 22.46 -10.01 19.20
N SER A 492 22.85 -8.94 19.89
CA SER A 492 22.79 -8.86 21.35
C SER A 492 21.37 -8.66 21.92
N LEU A 493 20.40 -8.36 21.07
CA LEU A 493 19.01 -8.10 21.44
C LEU A 493 18.13 -9.33 21.27
N LYS A 494 17.00 -9.33 21.96
CA LYS A 494 15.90 -10.29 21.78
C LYS A 494 14.58 -9.54 21.65
N CYS A 495 13.66 -10.13 20.89
CA CYS A 495 12.29 -9.67 20.74
C CYS A 495 11.32 -10.74 21.23
N SER A 496 10.27 -10.33 21.94
CA SER A 496 9.17 -11.20 22.37
C SER A 496 7.85 -10.47 22.28
N ILE A 497 6.78 -11.19 21.94
CA ILE A 497 5.41 -10.68 22.04
C ILE A 497 4.86 -11.03 23.42
N LEU A 498 4.53 -10.01 24.20
CA LEU A 498 3.93 -10.14 25.51
C LEU A 498 2.41 -10.18 25.38
N LYS A 499 1.75 -11.15 26.03
CA LYS A 499 0.30 -11.17 26.20
C LYS A 499 -0.07 -10.52 27.52
N ILE A 500 -0.77 -9.40 27.46
CA ILE A 500 -1.15 -8.60 28.63
C ILE A 500 -2.60 -8.91 28.98
N PRO A 501 -2.88 -9.50 30.16
CA PRO A 501 -4.23 -9.86 30.57
C PRO A 501 -5.06 -8.62 30.93
N VAL A 502 -6.36 -8.68 30.67
CA VAL A 502 -7.31 -7.61 31.03
C VAL A 502 -7.89 -7.90 32.41
N LYS A 503 -7.61 -7.05 33.41
CA LYS A 503 -7.99 -7.25 34.82
C LYS A 503 -9.45 -6.89 35.14
N GLU A 504 -10.11 -6.06 34.34
CA GLU A 504 -11.50 -5.61 34.59
C GLU A 504 -12.35 -5.78 33.32
N ALA A 505 -13.11 -6.87 33.23
CA ALA A 505 -14.22 -6.95 32.29
C ALA A 505 -15.46 -6.36 32.98
N CYS A 506 -15.84 -5.12 32.65
CA CYS A 506 -17.14 -4.60 33.09
C CYS A 506 -18.26 -5.54 32.62
N GLN A 507 -19.28 -5.74 33.45
CA GLN A 507 -20.42 -6.58 33.10
C GLN A 507 -21.10 -6.02 31.83
N GLY A 508 -21.29 -6.87 30.80
CA GLY A 508 -22.00 -6.51 29.57
C GLY A 508 -21.16 -6.30 28.30
N ILE A 509 -19.83 -6.53 28.32
CA ILE A 509 -18.99 -6.41 27.12
C ILE A 509 -18.92 -7.76 26.35
N ALA A 510 -18.72 -7.71 25.02
CA ALA A 510 -18.57 -8.89 24.16
C ALA A 510 -17.51 -9.89 24.66
N LYS A 511 -17.65 -11.20 24.37
CA LYS A 511 -16.69 -12.24 24.80
C LYS A 511 -15.22 -11.95 24.44
N GLY A 512 -14.94 -11.31 23.31
CA GLY A 512 -13.57 -10.89 22.94
C GLY A 512 -13.02 -9.69 23.76
N ALA A 513 -13.81 -9.14 24.68
CA ALA A 513 -13.45 -8.02 25.55
C ALA A 513 -12.52 -8.38 26.71
N SER A 514 -12.57 -9.64 27.12
CA SER A 514 -11.69 -10.20 28.15
C SER A 514 -10.39 -10.78 27.58
N ASN A 515 -10.25 -10.86 26.25
CA ASN A 515 -9.05 -11.42 25.64
C ASN A 515 -7.82 -10.54 25.92
N PRO A 516 -6.65 -11.15 26.16
CA PRO A 516 -5.41 -10.41 26.31
C PRO A 516 -5.10 -9.63 25.03
N PHE A 517 -4.44 -8.49 25.20
CA PHE A 517 -3.86 -7.74 24.09
C PHE A 517 -2.35 -7.95 24.07
N GLU A 518 -1.71 -7.54 22.97
CA GLU A 518 -0.29 -7.79 22.78
C GLU A 518 0.56 -6.53 22.87
N ALA A 519 1.81 -6.69 23.30
CA ALA A 519 2.85 -5.69 23.16
C ALA A 519 4.13 -6.35 22.66
N ILE A 520 4.91 -5.62 21.86
CA ILE A 520 6.20 -6.08 21.39
C ILE A 520 7.25 -5.56 22.35
N PHE A 521 8.03 -6.47 22.93
CA PHE A 521 9.09 -6.14 23.87
C PHE A 521 10.45 -6.47 23.28
N VAL A 522 11.33 -5.47 23.22
CA VAL A 522 12.72 -5.59 22.77
C VAL A 522 13.62 -5.29 23.95
N SER A 523 14.57 -6.19 24.23
CA SER A 523 15.52 -6.00 25.33
C SER A 523 16.87 -6.61 25.00
N SER A 524 17.88 -6.29 25.82
CA SER A 524 19.15 -7.01 25.79
C SER A 524 18.97 -8.48 26.19
N LYS A 525 19.80 -9.36 25.62
CA LYS A 525 19.94 -10.77 26.06
C LYS A 525 20.69 -10.90 27.37
N SER A 526 21.61 -9.98 27.69
CA SER A 526 22.55 -10.09 28.81
C SER A 526 22.32 -9.08 29.93
N LYS A 527 21.83 -7.87 29.62
CA LYS A 527 21.55 -6.84 30.61
C LYS A 527 20.13 -6.99 31.17
N LYS A 528 19.97 -6.74 32.47
CA LYS A 528 18.69 -6.90 33.18
C LYS A 528 18.01 -5.58 33.58
N ASN A 529 18.74 -4.45 33.57
CA ASN A 529 18.26 -3.14 34.05
C ASN A 529 18.50 -2.03 33.01
N ASP A 530 18.09 -2.28 31.77
CA ASP A 530 18.18 -1.27 30.71
C ASP A 530 17.05 -0.22 30.89
N PRO A 531 17.30 1.08 30.66
CA PRO A 531 16.24 2.09 30.64
C PRO A 531 15.16 1.73 29.61
N LEU A 532 13.89 1.90 29.99
CA LEU A 532 12.75 1.51 29.17
C LEU A 532 12.16 2.71 28.42
N ILE A 533 11.95 2.56 27.12
CA ILE A 533 11.15 3.48 26.30
C ILE A 533 9.83 2.80 25.95
N VAL A 534 8.72 3.45 26.28
CA VAL A 534 7.39 3.03 25.84
C VAL A 534 7.06 3.72 24.52
N ILE A 535 6.79 2.93 23.48
CA ILE A 535 6.48 3.40 22.13
C ILE A 535 4.98 3.21 21.88
N LEU A 536 4.35 4.31 21.48
CA LEU A 536 2.91 4.41 21.25
C LEU A 536 2.68 4.76 19.79
N HIS A 537 1.89 3.94 19.09
CA HIS A 537 1.47 4.29 17.73
C HIS A 537 0.43 5.42 17.74
N GLY A 538 0.37 6.16 16.64
CA GLY A 538 -0.69 7.15 16.41
C GLY A 538 -2.03 6.49 16.09
N GLY A 539 -3.12 7.24 16.23
CA GLY A 539 -4.49 6.78 15.94
C GLY A 539 -4.99 5.69 16.89
N PRO A 540 -6.22 5.77 17.41
CA PRO A 540 -6.69 4.81 18.41
C PRO A 540 -6.99 3.41 17.85
N HIS A 541 -6.90 3.23 16.53
CA HIS A 541 -7.25 2.00 15.81
C HIS A 541 -6.11 1.51 14.88
N ASP A 542 -4.91 2.04 15.02
CA ASP A 542 -3.73 1.52 14.32
C ASP A 542 -3.08 0.38 15.11
N VAL A 543 -2.01 -0.20 14.58
CA VAL A 543 -1.29 -1.30 15.20
C VAL A 543 0.21 -1.20 14.90
N SER A 544 1.02 -1.34 15.93
CA SER A 544 2.46 -1.54 15.79
C SER A 544 2.76 -2.98 15.42
N LEU A 545 3.49 -3.15 14.34
CA LEU A 545 3.90 -4.46 13.84
C LEU A 545 5.30 -4.83 14.30
N SER A 546 5.56 -6.12 14.46
CA SER A 546 6.88 -6.67 14.79
C SER A 546 7.78 -6.73 13.57
N CYS A 547 7.75 -5.73 12.69
CA CYS A 547 8.69 -5.59 11.58
C CYS A 547 9.88 -4.73 11.99
N PHE A 548 10.96 -4.80 11.21
CA PHE A 548 12.13 -3.98 11.44
C PHE A 548 11.81 -2.49 11.29
N SER A 549 12.25 -1.70 12.27
CA SER A 549 12.21 -0.24 12.23
C SER A 549 13.59 0.28 12.58
N LYS A 550 14.16 1.12 11.69
CA LYS A 550 15.51 1.68 11.88
C LYS A 550 15.64 2.46 13.19
N SER A 551 14.61 3.24 13.53
CA SER A 551 14.60 4.05 14.76
C SER A 551 14.54 3.17 16.00
N TRP A 552 13.70 2.14 16.01
CA TRP A 552 13.57 1.21 17.14
C TRP A 552 14.83 0.35 17.31
N ALA A 553 15.36 -0.16 16.19
CA ALA A 553 16.61 -0.91 16.15
C ALA A 553 17.79 -0.09 16.68
N PHE A 554 17.89 1.19 16.28
CA PHE A 554 18.90 2.13 16.77
C PHE A 554 18.74 2.37 18.29
N LEU A 555 17.55 2.74 18.76
CA LEU A 555 17.29 2.98 20.19
C LEU A 555 17.63 1.76 21.04
N SER A 556 17.26 0.56 20.57
CA SER A 556 17.58 -0.69 21.27
C SER A 556 19.09 -0.95 21.30
N SER A 557 19.79 -0.67 20.20
CA SER A 557 21.23 -0.88 20.06
C SER A 557 22.06 0.06 20.94
N VAL A 558 21.55 1.24 21.29
CA VAL A 558 22.22 2.18 22.20
C VAL A 558 21.90 1.93 23.68
N GLY A 559 21.17 0.85 23.99
CA GLY A 559 20.98 0.35 25.35
C GLY A 559 19.62 0.60 25.98
N TYR A 560 18.60 1.01 25.21
CA TYR A 560 17.22 1.08 25.69
C TYR A 560 16.50 -0.26 25.49
N SER A 561 15.71 -0.68 26.47
CA SER A 561 14.63 -1.64 26.20
C SER A 561 13.43 -0.90 25.60
N LEU A 562 12.72 -1.54 24.68
CA LEU A 562 11.54 -0.95 24.05
C LEU A 562 10.31 -1.78 24.39
N LEU A 563 9.25 -1.08 24.79
CA LEU A 563 7.93 -1.63 24.95
C LEU A 563 6.99 -0.94 23.96
N ILE A 564 6.69 -1.63 22.88
CA ILE A 564 5.88 -1.12 21.78
C ILE A 564 4.46 -1.66 21.98
N VAL A 565 3.53 -0.77 22.30
CA VAL A 565 2.22 -1.16 22.83
C VAL A 565 1.16 -1.16 21.74
N ASN A 566 0.42 -2.26 21.61
CA ASN A 566 -0.84 -2.30 20.86
C ASN A 566 -2.00 -2.21 21.85
N TYR A 567 -2.38 -0.99 22.18
CA TYR A 567 -3.41 -0.74 23.18
C TYR A 567 -4.80 -1.11 22.65
N ARG A 568 -5.66 -1.58 23.55
CA ARG A 568 -7.01 -2.01 23.20
C ARG A 568 -7.94 -0.81 23.03
N HIS A 569 -8.72 -0.79 21.95
CA HIS A 569 -9.93 0.02 21.91
C HIS A 569 -11.13 -0.75 22.48
N GLN A 570 -11.78 -0.20 23.50
CA GLN A 570 -13.03 -0.73 24.04
C GLN A 570 -14.22 -0.33 23.15
N THR A 571 -14.31 -0.86 21.93
CA THR A 571 -15.48 -0.70 21.04
C THR A 571 -15.76 -1.96 20.22
N SER A 572 -16.02 -3.07 20.91
CA SER A 572 -16.93 -4.08 20.37
C SER A 572 -18.29 -3.88 21.02
N LEU A 573 -19.15 -3.12 20.32
CA LEU A 573 -20.60 -2.92 20.49
C LEU A 573 -21.04 -1.50 20.91
N ARG A 574 -21.78 -0.88 19.97
CA ARG A 574 -22.52 0.40 19.94
C ARG A 574 -21.74 1.70 19.66
N PRO A 575 -22.29 2.57 18.78
CA PRO A 575 -21.78 3.92 18.59
C PRO A 575 -22.01 4.72 19.87
N GLN A 576 -20.94 5.23 20.47
CA GLN A 576 -21.03 6.28 21.48
C GLN A 576 -20.18 7.49 21.06
N PRO A 577 -20.56 8.71 21.49
CA PRO A 577 -19.97 9.96 21.01
C PRO A 577 -18.50 10.13 21.40
N LEU A 578 -17.80 11.07 20.73
CA LEU A 578 -16.43 11.53 21.01
C LEU A 578 -16.08 11.79 22.49
N SER A 579 -17.07 11.92 23.37
CA SER A 579 -16.90 12.03 24.82
C SER A 579 -16.23 10.82 25.49
N THR A 580 -16.14 9.66 24.83
CA THR A 580 -15.44 8.47 25.37
C THR A 580 -13.91 8.53 25.20
N LEU A 581 -13.36 9.52 24.49
CA LEU A 581 -11.90 9.68 24.35
C LEU A 581 -11.19 9.92 25.71
N PHE A 582 -11.90 10.52 26.68
CA PHE A 582 -11.40 10.70 28.05
C PHE A 582 -11.49 9.41 28.90
N ALA A 583 -12.46 8.53 28.61
CA ALA A 583 -12.52 7.20 29.22
C ALA A 583 -11.40 6.28 28.73
N THR A 584 -10.99 6.44 27.46
CA THR A 584 -9.79 5.75 26.93
C THR A 584 -8.51 6.18 27.62
N LEU A 585 -8.37 7.42 28.11
CA LEU A 585 -7.19 7.87 28.86
C LEU A 585 -7.06 7.18 30.24
N HIS A 586 -8.18 6.98 30.95
CA HIS A 586 -8.20 6.21 32.20
C HIS A 586 -7.96 4.71 31.95
N SER A 587 -8.57 4.13 30.91
CA SER A 587 -8.25 2.76 30.46
C SER A 587 -6.79 2.63 30.04
N TRP A 588 -6.22 3.66 29.44
CA TRP A 588 -4.81 3.72 29.04
C TRP A 588 -3.87 3.74 30.23
N LEU A 589 -4.16 4.53 31.25
CA LEU A 589 -3.38 4.54 32.51
C LEU A 589 -3.50 3.19 33.24
N ALA A 590 -4.66 2.54 33.20
CA ALA A 590 -4.87 1.19 33.73
C ALA A 590 -4.13 0.11 32.90
N GLN A 591 -4.06 0.27 31.58
CA GLN A 591 -3.27 -0.59 30.69
C GLN A 591 -1.77 -0.37 30.91
N LEU A 592 -1.31 0.88 31.02
CA LEU A 592 0.08 1.25 31.34
C LEU A 592 0.51 0.69 32.69
N THR A 593 -0.33 0.78 33.73
CA THR A 593 -0.03 0.17 35.04
C THR A 593 -0.02 -1.36 34.99
N SER A 594 -0.89 -1.98 34.19
CA SER A 594 -0.83 -3.43 33.94
C SER A 594 0.42 -3.84 33.14
N LEU A 595 0.87 -2.99 32.22
CA LEU A 595 2.11 -3.16 31.45
C LEU A 595 3.35 -3.02 32.33
N ILE A 596 3.40 -2.00 33.19
CA ILE A 596 4.50 -1.80 34.14
C ILE A 596 4.60 -2.97 35.13
N GLY A 597 3.47 -3.58 35.52
CA GLY A 597 3.48 -4.77 36.39
C GLY A 597 3.75 -6.09 35.68
N ALA A 598 3.75 -6.12 34.34
CA ALA A 598 4.04 -7.31 33.53
C ALA A 598 5.50 -7.39 33.08
N ILE A 599 6.19 -6.24 33.05
CA ILE A 599 7.66 -6.11 32.92
C ILE A 599 8.28 -6.38 34.30
#